data_AF-A0A6L5G1X6-F1
#
_entry.id   AF-A0A6L5G1X6-F1
#
_cell.length_a   1.000
_cell.length_b   1.000
_cell.length_c   1.000
_cell.angle_alpha   90.00
_cell.angle_beta   90.00
_cell.angle_gamma   90.00
#
_symmetry.space_group_name_H-M   'P 1'
#
loop_
_entity.id
_entity.type
_entity.pdbx_description
1 polymer ?
#
loop_
_entity_poly.entity_id
_entity_poly.type
_entity_poly.pdbx_seq_one_letter_code
_entity_poly.pdbx_strand_id
1 'polypeptide(L)'
;MSIAWGGKMQKFLTPNRLDRILADMKPLNELLTDWRDTVRLSSAEAARRCGMSSQQWWELESGRTRNPRASTLHKLTEGTGIPLERLVEASNPGHPAESVPA
;
A
#
# COMPACT_ATOMS: atom_id res chain seq x y z
N MET A 1 -13.39 -8.90 -44.59
CA MET A 1 -12.62 -9.99 -43.98
C MET A 1 -11.85 -9.40 -42.81
N SER A 2 -12.31 -9.64 -41.59
CA SER A 2 -11.76 -9.07 -40.35
C SER A 2 -10.52 -9.85 -39.93
N ILE A 3 -9.40 -9.17 -39.77
CA ILE A 3 -8.14 -9.76 -39.32
C ILE A 3 -8.07 -9.57 -37.80
N ALA A 4 -7.95 -10.67 -37.08
CA ALA A 4 -7.77 -10.73 -35.64
C ALA A 4 -6.47 -10.02 -35.22
N TRP A 5 -6.54 -9.19 -34.16
CA TRP A 5 -5.38 -8.74 -33.41
C TRP A 5 -5.43 -9.35 -32.01
N GLY A 6 -4.72 -10.46 -31.85
CA GLY A 6 -4.18 -10.89 -30.57
C GLY A 6 -2.74 -10.38 -30.47
N GLY A 7 -2.41 -9.64 -29.41
CA GLY A 7 -1.08 -9.03 -29.28
C GLY A 7 -0.81 -8.43 -27.90
N LYS A 8 -0.37 -9.31 -26.99
CA LYS A 8 0.61 -9.13 -25.89
C LYS A 8 0.90 -7.69 -25.39
N MET A 9 0.61 -7.51 -24.10
CA MET A 9 1.44 -6.90 -23.05
C MET A 9 2.61 -5.97 -23.43
N GLN A 10 2.60 -4.84 -22.71
CA GLN A 10 3.70 -4.20 -21.98
C GLN A 10 4.30 -2.89 -22.52
N LYS A 11 4.16 -1.89 -21.63
CA LYS A 11 5.09 -0.81 -21.26
C LYS A 11 5.14 0.36 -22.21
N PHE A 12 4.82 1.55 -21.71
CA PHE A 12 5.72 2.71 -21.60
C PHE A 12 5.10 3.74 -20.65
N LEU A 13 5.08 3.45 -19.34
CA LEU A 13 4.92 4.50 -18.33
C LEU A 13 6.27 5.20 -18.21
N THR A 14 6.41 6.37 -18.82
CA THR A 14 7.53 7.26 -18.54
C THR A 14 7.44 7.68 -17.07
N PRO A 15 8.50 7.50 -16.25
CA PRO A 15 8.44 7.93 -14.86
C PRO A 15 8.62 9.44 -14.83
N ASN A 16 7.52 10.17 -14.89
CA ASN A 16 7.56 11.61 -14.71
C ASN A 16 7.88 11.87 -13.23
N ARG A 17 8.81 12.79 -12.96
CA ARG A 17 9.25 13.15 -11.60
C ARG A 17 8.07 13.60 -10.71
N LEU A 18 6.98 14.06 -11.34
CA LEU A 18 5.73 14.46 -10.70
C LEU A 18 4.78 13.28 -10.39
N ASP A 19 4.80 12.18 -11.16
CA ASP A 19 4.04 10.96 -10.81
C ASP A 19 4.58 10.34 -9.52
N ARG A 20 5.89 10.49 -9.27
CA ARG A 20 6.53 10.02 -8.03
C ARG A 20 6.10 10.80 -6.78
N ILE A 21 5.62 12.03 -6.97
CA ILE A 21 5.16 12.95 -5.92
C ILE A 21 3.62 12.93 -5.79
N LEU A 22 2.88 12.57 -6.84
CA LEU A 22 1.42 12.39 -6.81
C LEU A 22 1.00 10.95 -6.49
N ALA A 23 1.88 9.96 -6.66
CA ALA A 23 1.72 8.61 -6.12
C ALA A 23 1.81 8.55 -4.58
N ASP A 24 2.07 9.69 -3.92
CA ASP A 24 2.40 9.75 -2.49
C ASP A 24 1.21 9.65 -1.52
N MET A 25 -0.04 9.61 -1.98
CA MET A 25 -1.20 9.35 -1.11
C MET A 25 -2.00 8.13 -1.54
N LYS A 26 -1.34 6.96 -1.59
CA LYS A 26 -2.06 5.70 -1.69
C LYS A 26 -2.74 5.39 -0.35
N PRO A 27 -4.00 4.92 -0.37
CA PRO A 27 -4.63 4.44 0.84
C PRO A 27 -3.89 3.20 1.35
N LEU A 28 -3.93 2.98 2.66
CA LEU A 28 -3.16 1.92 3.34
C LEU A 28 -3.28 0.55 2.68
N ASN A 29 -4.48 0.20 2.21
CA ASN A 29 -4.75 -1.08 1.56
C ASN A 29 -3.98 -1.27 0.25
N GLU A 30 -3.93 -0.22 -0.58
CA GLU A 30 -3.21 -0.25 -1.86
C GLU A 30 -1.70 -0.27 -1.61
N LEU A 31 -1.22 0.50 -0.62
CA LEU A 31 0.19 0.50 -0.22
C LEU A 31 0.67 -0.90 0.21
N LEU A 32 -0.12 -1.62 1.01
CA LEU A 32 0.21 -2.98 1.44
C LEU A 32 0.16 -4.00 0.29
N THR A 33 -0.81 -3.85 -0.61
CA THR A 33 -0.96 -4.70 -1.80
C THR A 33 0.25 -4.55 -2.72
N ASP A 34 0.63 -3.31 -3.02
CA ASP A 34 1.79 -3.01 -3.86
C ASP A 34 3.09 -3.52 -3.25
N TRP A 35 3.29 -3.32 -1.95
CA TRP A 35 4.45 -3.86 -1.25
C TRP A 35 4.51 -5.37 -1.40
N ARG A 36 3.40 -6.07 -1.11
CA ARG A 36 3.30 -7.52 -1.19
C ARG A 36 3.63 -8.04 -2.59
N ASP A 37 3.11 -7.39 -3.62
CA ASP A 37 3.36 -7.77 -5.02
C ASP A 37 4.82 -7.50 -5.43
N THR A 38 5.41 -6.41 -4.93
CA THR A 38 6.83 -6.06 -5.17
C THR A 38 7.76 -7.11 -4.57
N VAL A 39 7.46 -7.58 -3.36
CA VAL A 39 8.24 -8.64 -2.68
C VAL A 39 7.77 -10.06 -3.01
N ARG A 40 6.77 -10.21 -3.89
CA ARG A 40 6.17 -11.47 -4.36
C ARG A 40 5.73 -12.42 -3.24
N LEU A 41 5.10 -11.87 -2.20
CA LEU A 41 4.55 -12.65 -1.10
C LEU A 41 3.07 -12.97 -1.32
N SER A 42 2.60 -14.09 -0.77
CA SER A 42 1.16 -14.33 -0.61
C SER A 42 0.64 -13.53 0.59
N SER A 43 -0.68 -13.27 0.66
CA SER A 43 -1.26 -12.55 1.82
C SER A 43 -1.00 -13.26 3.15
N ALA A 44 -0.97 -14.59 3.16
CA ALA A 44 -0.61 -15.37 4.35
C ALA A 44 0.86 -15.19 4.74
N GLU A 45 1.77 -15.12 3.76
CA GLU A 45 3.19 -14.90 4.01
C GLU A 45 3.47 -13.48 4.51
N ALA A 46 2.80 -12.50 3.92
CA ALA A 46 2.85 -11.11 4.36
C ALA A 46 2.34 -10.95 5.80
N ALA A 47 1.24 -11.61 6.16
CA ALA A 47 0.71 -11.64 7.52
C ALA A 47 1.73 -12.22 8.52
N ARG A 48 2.33 -13.37 8.17
CA ARG A 48 3.38 -14.00 8.99
C ARG A 48 4.58 -13.08 9.19
N ARG A 49 5.03 -12.44 8.11
CA ARG A 49 6.17 -11.52 8.13
C ARG A 49 5.93 -10.30 9.01
N CYS A 50 4.69 -9.84 9.13
CA CYS A 50 4.31 -8.72 9.99
C CYS A 50 3.80 -9.17 11.38
N GLY A 51 3.94 -10.45 11.75
CA GLY A 51 3.53 -10.94 13.07
C GLY A 51 2.03 -10.76 13.37
N MET A 52 1.19 -10.94 12.35
CA MET A 52 -0.27 -10.79 12.45
C MET A 52 -1.03 -11.99 11.85
N SER A 53 -2.32 -12.09 12.18
CA SER A 53 -3.16 -13.16 11.61
C SER A 53 -3.52 -12.87 10.16
N SER A 54 -3.78 -13.93 9.38
CA SER A 54 -4.25 -13.78 7.99
C SER A 54 -5.54 -12.97 7.88
N GLN A 55 -6.43 -13.06 8.88
CA GLN A 55 -7.64 -12.25 8.95
C GLN A 55 -7.32 -10.76 9.13
N GLN A 56 -6.43 -10.42 10.07
CA GLN A 56 -6.03 -9.03 10.29
C GLN A 56 -5.37 -8.43 9.05
N TRP A 57 -4.52 -9.20 8.36
CA TRP A 57 -3.93 -8.78 7.09
C TRP A 57 -4.99 -8.53 6.01
N TRP A 58 -5.94 -9.45 5.86
CA TRP A 58 -7.05 -9.30 4.91
C TRP A 58 -7.93 -8.09 5.20
N GLU A 59 -8.20 -7.79 6.47
CA GLU A 59 -8.96 -6.58 6.86
C GLU A 59 -8.25 -5.28 6.46
N LEU A 60 -6.92 -5.28 6.47
CA LEU A 60 -6.09 -4.17 6.01
C LEU A 60 -6.08 -4.07 4.48
N GLU A 61 -5.81 -5.17 3.76
CA GLU A 61 -5.79 -5.19 2.28
C GLU A 61 -7.17 -4.94 1.65
N SER A 62 -8.25 -5.33 2.32
CA SER A 62 -9.62 -5.05 1.84
C SER A 62 -10.06 -3.62 2.15
N GLY A 63 -9.28 -2.85 2.91
CA GLY A 63 -9.66 -1.50 3.36
C GLY A 63 -10.83 -1.49 4.35
N ARG A 64 -11.18 -2.66 4.92
CA ARG A 64 -12.18 -2.78 6.00
C ARG A 64 -11.68 -2.08 7.27
N THR A 65 -10.39 -2.19 7.56
CA THR A 65 -9.71 -1.43 8.62
C THR A 65 -8.97 -0.27 8.00
N ARG A 66 -9.58 0.93 8.02
CA ARG A 66 -8.96 2.16 7.49
C ARG A 66 -8.00 2.82 8.45
N ASN A 67 -8.30 2.77 9.75
CA ASN A 67 -7.49 3.36 10.81
C ASN A 67 -7.05 2.26 11.81
N PRO A 68 -5.93 1.56 11.53
CA PRO A 68 -5.41 0.54 12.42
C PRO A 68 -4.91 1.15 13.74
N ARG A 69 -4.87 0.35 14.80
CA ARG A 69 -4.27 0.78 16.07
C ARG A 69 -2.77 1.04 15.88
N ALA A 70 -2.19 1.92 16.68
CA ALA A 70 -0.75 2.19 16.67
C ALA A 70 0.10 0.90 16.78
N SER A 71 -0.33 -0.06 17.61
CA SER A 71 0.34 -1.37 17.73
C SER A 71 0.33 -2.19 16.43
N THR A 72 -0.71 -2.07 15.60
CA THR A 72 -0.77 -2.69 14.28
C THR A 72 0.16 -1.97 13.29
N LEU A 73 0.22 -0.64 13.34
CA LEU A 73 1.14 0.14 12.50
C LEU A 73 2.61 -0.19 12.79
N HIS A 74 2.99 -0.32 14.07
CA HIS A 74 4.34 -0.76 14.44
C HIS A 74 4.70 -2.13 13.86
N LYS A 75 3.79 -3.11 13.96
CA LYS A 75 3.98 -4.43 13.36
C LYS A 75 4.15 -4.37 11.83
N LEU A 76 3.39 -3.49 11.18
CA LEU A 76 3.54 -3.25 9.75
C LEU A 76 4.90 -2.62 9.44
N THR A 77 5.35 -1.64 10.20
CA THR A 77 6.69 -1.05 10.06
C THR A 77 7.79 -2.11 10.17
N GLU A 78 7.73 -2.97 11.19
CA GLU A 78 8.70 -4.05 11.40
C GLU A 78 8.68 -5.09 10.27
N GLY A 79 7.50 -5.48 9.78
CA GLY A 79 7.37 -6.52 8.75
C GLY A 79 7.62 -6.03 7.33
N THR A 80 7.21 -4.80 7.02
CA THR A 80 7.27 -4.21 5.68
C THR A 80 8.50 -3.34 5.44
N GLY A 81 9.08 -2.77 6.50
CA GLY A 81 10.12 -1.76 6.43
C GLY A 81 9.60 -0.36 6.02
N ILE A 82 8.29 -0.18 5.89
CA ILE A 82 7.69 1.11 5.56
C ILE A 82 7.70 1.99 6.81
N PRO A 83 8.20 3.25 6.73
CA PRO A 83 8.22 4.17 7.86
C PRO A 83 6.83 4.37 8.47
N LEU A 84 6.77 4.51 9.80
CA LEU A 84 5.52 4.66 10.54
C LEU A 84 4.72 5.88 10.05
N GLU A 85 5.39 6.98 9.75
CA GLU A 85 4.79 8.23 9.28
C GLU A 85 3.99 8.01 7.99
N ARG A 86 4.55 7.23 7.06
CA ARG A 86 3.90 6.88 5.79
C ARG A 86 2.68 5.98 5.99
N LEU A 87 2.75 5.05 6.93
CA LEU A 87 1.61 4.18 7.27
C LEU A 87 0.49 4.97 7.96
N VAL A 88 0.85 5.93 8.82
CA VAL A 88 -0.11 6.83 9.48
C VAL A 88 -0.80 7.72 8.44
N GLU A 89 -0.05 8.33 7.54
CA GLU A 89 -0.58 9.15 6.44
C GLU A 89 -1.53 8.34 5.56
N ALA A 90 -1.12 7.14 5.14
CA ALA A 90 -1.95 6.24 4.32
C ALA A 90 -3.21 5.72 5.04
N SER A 91 -3.18 5.64 6.38
CA SER A 91 -4.34 5.27 7.20
C SER A 91 -5.32 6.42 7.45
N ASN A 92 -4.87 7.65 7.23
CA ASN A 92 -5.66 8.86 7.41
C ASN A 92 -5.67 9.70 6.13
N PRO A 93 -6.41 9.28 5.08
CA PRO A 93 -6.45 10.00 3.80
C PRO A 93 -7.16 11.38 3.87
N GLY A 94 -7.39 11.93 5.07
CA GLY A 94 -8.04 13.21 5.31
C GLY A 94 -7.21 14.25 6.06
N HIS A 95 -5.93 14.02 6.34
CA HIS A 95 -5.06 15.03 6.96
C HIS A 95 -4.05 15.55 5.93
N PRO A 96 -4.34 16.63 5.17
CA PRO A 96 -3.26 17.42 4.59
C PRO A 96 -2.39 17.90 5.75
N ALA A 97 -1.07 17.89 5.60
CA ALA A 97 -0.05 18.19 6.60
C ALA A 97 -0.11 19.61 7.24
N GLU A 98 -1.27 20.24 7.34
CA GLU A 98 -1.54 21.51 8.00
C GLU A 98 -2.14 21.29 9.40
N SER A 99 -1.28 21.04 10.37
CA SER A 99 -1.53 21.39 11.77
C SER A 99 -0.22 21.82 12.42
N VAL A 100 0.42 22.83 11.82
CA VAL A 100 1.46 23.63 12.48
C VAL A 100 0.73 24.60 13.42
N PRO A 101 0.91 24.53 14.75
CA PRO A 101 0.33 25.53 15.64
C PRO A 101 1.03 26.88 15.43
N ALA A 102 0.23 27.95 15.51
CA ALA A 102 0.62 29.35 15.36
C ALA A 102 1.63 29.81 16.42
#